data_AF-A0A846NKN7-F1
#
_entry.id   AF-A0A846NKN7-F1
#
_cell.length_a   1.000
_cell.length_b   1.000
_cell.length_c   1.000
_cell.angle_alpha   90.00
_cell.angle_beta   90.00
_cell.angle_gamma   90.00
#
_symmetry.space_group_name_H-M   'P 1'
#
loop_
_entity.id
_entity.type
_entity.pdbx_description
1 polymer ?
#
loop_
_entity_poly.entity_id
_entity_poly.type
_entity_poly.pdbx_seq_one_letter_code
_entity_poly.pdbx_strand_id
1 'polypeptide(L)'
;MLEITPNVYILDPWPAVYVEPLDMAVIADLHLGVEGALEKEGVFLPLNISTTVSKYVDEALEECGASRLLLLGDVKHEFGFPNPSEWIEVKQLLSRLLERRVRIEVVRGNHDNYLIAILRRLNVLLHQSHLTEQDYSFT
;
A
#
# COMPACT_ATOMS: atom_id res chain seq x y z
N MET A 1 -5.27 6.38 17.50
CA MET A 1 -6.45 6.37 16.59
C MET A 1 -7.43 7.51 16.88
N LEU A 2 -8.00 8.15 15.86
CA LEU A 2 -9.04 9.19 15.95
C LEU A 2 -10.28 8.78 15.15
N GLU A 3 -11.45 8.68 15.78
CA GLU A 3 -12.70 8.37 15.08
C GLU A 3 -13.22 9.58 14.29
N ILE A 4 -13.55 9.41 13.01
CA ILE A 4 -14.05 10.48 12.14
C ILE A 4 -15.53 10.32 11.74
N THR A 5 -16.02 9.09 11.78
CA THR A 5 -17.42 8.69 11.61
C THR A 5 -17.55 7.32 12.29
N PRO A 6 -18.75 6.85 12.69
CA PRO A 6 -18.89 5.62 13.45
C PRO A 6 -18.08 4.45 12.87
N ASN A 7 -17.19 3.90 13.71
CA ASN A 7 -16.33 2.74 13.41
C ASN A 7 -15.29 2.97 12.28
N VAL A 8 -14.98 4.22 11.94
CA VAL A 8 -13.93 4.60 10.99
C VAL A 8 -12.93 5.52 11.68
N TYR A 9 -11.66 5.14 11.64
CA TYR A 9 -10.61 5.77 12.42
C TYR A 9 -9.43 6.20 11.53
N ILE A 10 -8.93 7.42 11.75
CA ILE A 10 -7.60 7.82 11.27
C ILE A 10 -6.55 7.22 12.21
N LEU A 11 -5.52 6.62 11.63
CA LEU A 11 -4.39 6.01 12.35
C LEU A 11 -3.24 7.02 12.53
N ASP A 12 -3.50 8.14 13.22
CA ASP A 12 -2.44 9.13 13.51
C ASP A 12 -1.29 8.51 14.34
N PRO A 13 -0.01 8.70 13.97
CA PRO A 13 0.52 9.63 12.95
C PRO A 13 0.70 9.06 11.54
N TRP A 14 0.27 7.83 11.29
CA TRP A 14 0.41 7.16 10.00
C TRP A 14 -0.69 7.59 9.01
N PRO A 15 -0.37 7.76 7.71
CA PRO A 15 -1.35 8.15 6.69
C PRO A 15 -2.24 6.96 6.31
N ALA A 16 -3.06 6.50 7.25
CA ALA A 16 -3.88 5.30 7.12
C ALA A 16 -5.24 5.46 7.80
N VAL A 17 -6.23 4.74 7.29
CA VAL A 17 -7.58 4.67 7.85
C VAL A 17 -7.89 3.24 8.23
N TYR A 18 -8.47 3.02 9.41
CA TYR A 18 -9.02 1.74 9.82
C TYR A 18 -10.54 1.75 9.74
N VAL A 19 -11.09 0.78 9.02
CA VAL A 19 -12.54 0.55 8.88
C VAL A 19 -12.88 -0.70 9.69
N GLU A 20 -13.33 -0.51 10.93
CA GLU A 20 -13.54 -1.60 11.88
C GLU A 20 -14.57 -2.64 11.42
N PRO A 21 -15.72 -2.29 10.80
CA PRO A 21 -16.69 -3.29 10.35
C PRO A 21 -16.17 -4.22 9.26
N LEU A 22 -15.10 -3.82 8.57
CA LEU A 22 -14.41 -4.60 7.56
C LEU A 22 -13.14 -5.28 8.09
N ASP A 23 -12.70 -4.97 9.32
CA ASP A 23 -11.41 -5.32 9.88
C ASP A 23 -10.24 -5.03 8.92
N MET A 24 -10.26 -3.79 8.37
CA MET A 24 -9.42 -3.40 7.24
C MET A 24 -8.71 -2.08 7.49
N ALA A 25 -7.38 -2.11 7.40
CA ALA A 25 -6.58 -0.90 7.21
C ALA A 25 -6.54 -0.52 5.72
N VAL A 26 -6.65 0.77 5.43
CA VAL A 26 -6.63 1.34 4.09
C VAL A 26 -5.51 2.36 4.01
N ILE A 27 -4.61 2.19 3.04
CA ILE A 27 -3.44 3.06 2.83
C ILE A 27 -3.34 3.33 1.34
N ALA A 28 -3.15 4.60 0.97
CA ALA A 28 -3.06 5.05 -0.42
C ALA A 28 -1.66 5.58 -0.75
N ASP A 29 -1.35 5.64 -2.05
CA ASP A 29 -0.23 6.41 -2.62
C ASP A 29 1.15 6.14 -1.97
N LEU A 30 1.52 4.86 -1.83
CA LEU A 30 2.82 4.49 -1.22
C LEU A 30 4.01 4.96 -2.04
N HIS A 31 3.90 4.96 -3.37
CA HIS A 31 4.97 5.31 -4.32
C HIS A 31 6.32 4.68 -3.98
N LEU A 32 6.34 3.38 -3.70
CA LEU A 32 7.61 2.67 -3.49
C LEU A 32 8.50 2.77 -4.73
N GLY A 33 9.80 2.95 -4.53
CA GLY A 33 10.80 3.14 -5.57
C GLY A 33 10.96 4.58 -6.08
N VAL A 34 10.33 5.58 -5.44
CA VAL A 34 10.41 7.00 -5.84
C VAL A 34 11.86 7.52 -5.90
N GLU A 35 12.73 7.04 -5.02
CA GLU A 35 14.13 7.47 -4.98
C GLU A 35 14.86 7.12 -6.27
N GLY A 36 14.69 5.90 -6.76
CA GLY A 36 15.32 5.43 -7.99
C GLY A 36 14.72 6.06 -9.25
N ALA A 37 13.47 6.54 -9.19
CA ALA A 37 12.87 7.30 -10.28
C ALA A 37 13.46 8.72 -10.35
N LEU A 38 13.48 9.44 -9.22
CA LEU A 38 14.04 10.78 -9.15
C LEU A 38 15.56 10.81 -9.41
N GLU A 39 16.29 9.76 -9.02
CA GLU A 39 17.72 9.63 -9.32
C GLU A 39 17.98 9.67 -10.83
N LYS A 40 17.14 9.01 -11.64
CA LYS A 40 17.25 9.05 -13.12
C LYS A 40 17.04 10.45 -13.69
N GLU A 41 16.29 11.30 -12.97
CA GLU A 41 16.05 12.70 -13.33
C GLU A 41 17.13 13.65 -12.77
N GLY A 42 18.13 13.11 -12.08
CA GLY A 42 19.22 13.88 -11.48
C GLY A 42 18.89 14.45 -10.09
N VAL A 43 17.79 14.00 -9.48
CA VAL A 43 17.37 14.40 -8.13
C VAL A 43 17.68 13.28 -7.14
N PHE A 44 18.60 13.53 -6.22
CA PHE A 44 19.05 12.53 -5.26
C PHE A 44 18.30 12.66 -3.94
N LEU A 45 17.47 11.66 -3.61
CA LEU A 45 16.82 11.53 -2.32
C LEU A 45 17.58 10.56 -1.40
N PRO A 46 17.38 10.63 -0.07
CA PRO A 46 17.83 9.57 0.83
C PRO A 46 17.28 8.20 0.41
N LEU A 47 18.15 7.19 0.31
CA LEU A 47 17.82 5.85 -0.20
C LEU A 47 16.91 5.00 0.72
N ASN A 48 16.29 5.61 1.73
CA ASN A 48 15.51 4.92 2.75
C ASN A 48 14.07 5.41 2.83
N ILE A 49 13.57 6.18 1.86
CA ILE A 49 12.19 6.69 1.85
C ILE A 49 11.21 5.53 1.71
N SER A 50 11.37 4.67 0.70
CA SER A 50 10.53 3.50 0.46
C SER A 50 10.59 2.51 1.63
N THR A 51 11.76 2.35 2.24
CA THR A 51 11.90 1.57 3.48
C THR A 51 11.14 2.21 4.66
N THR A 52 11.13 3.54 4.75
CA THR A 52 10.43 4.27 5.81
C THR A 52 8.91 4.19 5.62
N VAL A 53 8.43 4.42 4.40
CA VAL A 53 7.01 4.24 4.03
C VAL A 53 6.56 2.80 4.32
N SER A 54 7.37 1.81 3.95
CA SER A 54 7.07 0.41 4.24
C SER A 54 6.96 0.11 5.74
N LYS A 55 7.69 0.82 6.61
CA LYS A 55 7.56 0.67 8.07
C LYS A 55 6.28 1.31 8.59
N TYR A 56 5.87 2.45 8.04
CA TYR A 56 4.59 3.07 8.43
C TYR A 56 3.39 2.17 8.15
N VAL A 57 3.44 1.36 7.08
CA VAL A 57 2.41 0.33 6.83
C VAL A 57 2.35 -0.68 7.97
N ASP A 58 3.51 -1.13 8.48
CA ASP A 58 3.55 -2.09 9.58
C ASP A 58 3.06 -1.50 10.89
N GLU A 59 3.54 -0.31 11.22
CA GLU A 59 3.19 0.38 12.46
C GLU A 59 1.69 0.73 12.48
N ALA A 60 1.12 1.15 11.34
CA ALA A 60 -0.32 1.35 11.20
C ALA A 60 -1.12 0.06 11.43
N LEU A 61 -0.68 -1.07 10.86
CA LEU A 61 -1.32 -2.37 11.07
C LEU A 61 -1.18 -2.86 12.53
N GLU A 62 -0.06 -2.57 13.18
CA GLU A 62 0.17 -2.90 14.59
C GLU A 62 -0.71 -2.08 15.53
N GLU A 63 -0.90 -0.80 15.24
CA GLU A 63 -1.79 0.08 16.00
C GLU A 63 -3.25 -0.39 15.93
N CYS A 64 -3.75 -0.69 14.73
CA CYS A 64 -5.17 -1.04 14.55
C CYS A 64 -5.47 -2.53 14.76
N GLY A 65 -4.47 -3.40 14.62
CA GLY A 65 -4.64 -4.85 14.70
C GLY A 65 -5.39 -5.48 13.52
N ALA A 66 -5.57 -4.74 12.42
CA ALA A 66 -6.39 -5.18 11.29
C ALA A 66 -5.85 -6.46 10.64
N SER A 67 -6.73 -7.43 10.36
CA SER A 67 -6.35 -8.64 9.63
C SER A 67 -6.29 -8.43 8.11
N ARG A 68 -6.88 -7.33 7.60
CA ARG A 68 -6.91 -6.99 6.18
C ARG A 68 -6.21 -5.65 5.91
N LEU A 69 -5.57 -5.58 4.75
CA LEU A 69 -4.99 -4.37 4.20
C LEU A 69 -5.51 -4.12 2.79
N LEU A 70 -6.05 -2.93 2.55
CA LEU A 70 -6.31 -2.41 1.23
C LEU A 70 -5.25 -1.38 0.86
N LEU A 71 -4.49 -1.66 -0.19
CA LEU A 71 -3.64 -0.66 -0.82
C LEU A 71 -4.47 0.06 -1.90
N LEU A 72 -4.80 1.32 -1.66
CA LEU A 72 -5.68 2.12 -2.49
C LEU A 72 -4.87 3.00 -3.43
N GLY A 73 -4.52 2.45 -4.59
CA GLY A 73 -3.78 3.18 -5.62
C GLY A 73 -2.28 3.33 -5.36
N ASP A 74 -1.55 3.57 -6.45
CA ASP A 74 -0.17 4.03 -6.53
C ASP A 74 0.79 3.40 -5.51
N VAL A 75 0.78 2.06 -5.47
CA VAL A 75 1.67 1.27 -4.60
C VAL A 75 3.14 1.46 -5.00
N LYS A 76 3.38 1.60 -6.30
CA LYS A 76 4.71 1.80 -6.88
C LYS A 76 4.80 3.13 -7.61
N HIS A 77 6.01 3.67 -7.82
CA HIS A 77 6.18 5.01 -8.35
C HIS A 77 6.41 5.10 -9.87
N GLU A 78 7.20 4.23 -10.49
CA GLU A 78 7.57 4.40 -11.91
C GLU A 78 6.37 4.15 -12.83
N PHE A 79 5.95 5.10 -13.67
CA PHE A 79 4.79 4.86 -14.56
C PHE A 79 5.07 3.76 -15.60
N GLY A 80 6.32 3.71 -16.07
CA GLY A 80 6.82 2.76 -17.05
C GLY A 80 7.24 1.42 -16.47
N PHE A 81 8.21 0.78 -17.12
CA PHE A 81 8.77 -0.48 -16.62
C PHE A 81 9.44 -0.23 -15.27
N PRO A 82 9.06 -0.99 -14.21
CA PRO A 82 9.56 -0.69 -12.88
C PRO A 82 11.05 -1.01 -12.81
N ASN A 83 11.79 -0.20 -12.07
CA ASN A 83 13.21 -0.43 -11.89
C ASN A 83 13.45 -1.66 -10.96
N PRO A 84 14.63 -2.30 -11.00
CA PRO A 84 14.88 -3.49 -10.18
C PRO A 84 14.71 -3.28 -8.67
N SER A 85 15.07 -2.11 -8.13
CA SER A 85 14.95 -1.82 -6.68
C SER A 85 13.49 -1.67 -6.25
N GLU A 86 12.68 -0.93 -7.00
CA GLU A 86 11.22 -0.80 -6.81
C GLU A 86 10.54 -2.18 -6.82
N TRP A 87 10.91 -3.04 -7.78
CA TRP A 87 10.42 -4.43 -7.82
C TRP A 87 10.76 -5.23 -6.56
N ILE A 88 11.94 -4.99 -5.98
CA ILE A 88 12.39 -5.67 -4.77
C ILE A 88 11.62 -5.12 -3.57
N GLU A 89 11.48 -3.81 -3.44
CA GLU A 89 10.80 -3.14 -2.33
C GLU A 89 9.32 -3.52 -2.24
N VAL A 90 8.60 -3.46 -3.37
CA VAL A 90 7.18 -3.86 -3.42
C VAL A 90 7.02 -5.33 -3.05
N LYS A 91 7.89 -6.21 -3.57
CA LYS A 91 7.85 -7.64 -3.21
C LYS A 91 8.15 -7.86 -1.74
N GLN A 92 9.11 -7.14 -1.17
CA GLN A 92 9.51 -7.28 0.23
C GLN A 92 8.36 -6.85 1.14
N LEU A 93 7.71 -5.71 0.87
CA LEU A 93 6.52 -5.28 1.61
C LEU A 93 5.43 -6.35 1.56
N LEU A 94 5.01 -6.75 0.35
CA LEU A 94 3.88 -7.67 0.20
C LEU A 94 4.18 -9.06 0.79
N SER A 95 5.37 -9.62 0.55
CA SER A 95 5.75 -10.94 1.08
C SER A 95 5.75 -10.94 2.61
N ARG A 96 6.32 -9.90 3.20
CA ARG A 96 6.42 -9.75 4.67
C ARG A 96 5.05 -9.60 5.33
N LEU A 97 4.13 -8.86 4.71
CA LEU A 97 2.76 -8.74 5.20
C LEU A 97 1.97 -10.06 5.05
N LEU A 98 2.17 -10.80 3.95
CA LEU A 98 1.58 -12.12 3.77
C LEU A 98 2.10 -13.15 4.78
N GLU A 99 3.39 -13.11 5.13
CA GLU A 99 3.98 -13.93 6.19
C GLU A 99 3.35 -13.66 7.57
N ARG A 100 2.94 -12.40 7.82
CA ARG A 100 2.16 -11.99 9.00
C ARG A 100 0.67 -12.39 8.91
N ARG A 101 0.25 -13.09 7.86
CA ARG A 101 -1.14 -13.50 7.58
C ARG A 101 -2.12 -12.34 7.36
N VAL A 102 -1.62 -11.17 6.97
CA VAL A 102 -2.46 -10.05 6.56
C VAL A 102 -3.06 -10.37 5.19
N ARG A 103 -4.38 -10.30 5.06
CA ARG A 103 -5.05 -10.42 3.76
C ARG A 103 -4.92 -9.10 3.01
N ILE A 104 -4.18 -9.12 1.90
CA ILE A 104 -3.89 -7.92 1.10
C ILE A 104 -4.80 -7.90 -0.12
N GLU A 105 -5.37 -6.74 -0.39
CA GLU A 105 -6.06 -6.41 -1.64
C GLU A 105 -5.54 -5.07 -2.16
N VAL A 106 -5.57 -4.86 -3.48
CA VAL A 106 -5.08 -3.63 -4.11
C VAL A 106 -6.17 -3.07 -5.01
N VAL A 107 -6.47 -1.78 -4.91
CA VAL A 107 -7.16 -1.03 -5.97
C VAL A 107 -6.10 -0.38 -6.84
N ARG A 108 -6.18 -0.58 -8.15
CA ARG A 108 -5.17 -0.11 -9.10
C ARG A 108 -5.13 1.42 -9.19
N GLY A 109 -3.96 2.02 -8.98
CA GLY A 109 -3.69 3.40 -9.35
C GLY A 109 -3.10 3.55 -10.75
N ASN A 110 -2.89 4.79 -11.19
CA ASN A 110 -2.32 5.09 -12.51
C ASN A 110 -0.85 4.69 -12.61
N HIS A 111 -0.11 4.64 -11.51
CA HIS A 111 1.29 4.20 -11.49
C HIS A 111 1.43 2.66 -11.42
N ASP A 112 0.35 1.88 -11.28
CA ASP A 112 0.42 0.44 -11.00
C ASP A 112 0.43 -0.49 -12.25
N ASN A 113 0.76 0.03 -13.44
CA ASN A 113 0.65 -0.68 -14.73
C ASN A 113 1.29 -2.08 -14.76
N TYR A 114 2.42 -2.26 -14.08
CA TYR A 114 3.16 -3.53 -14.02
C TYR A 114 3.04 -4.25 -12.68
N LEU A 115 2.30 -3.68 -11.71
CA LEU A 115 2.13 -4.24 -10.38
C LEU A 115 1.46 -5.61 -10.42
N ILE A 116 0.52 -5.82 -11.36
CA ILE A 116 -0.22 -7.08 -11.55
C ILE A 116 0.70 -8.31 -11.63
N ALA A 117 1.90 -8.18 -12.20
CA ALA A 117 2.84 -9.29 -12.31
C ALA A 117 3.47 -9.68 -10.96
N ILE A 118 3.61 -8.75 -10.00
CA ILE A 118 3.93 -9.07 -8.59
C ILE A 118 2.72 -9.73 -7.94
N LEU A 119 1.56 -9.08 -8.02
CA LEU A 119 0.35 -9.49 -7.29
C LEU A 119 -0.07 -10.91 -7.66
N ARG A 120 -0.04 -11.26 -8.96
CA ARG A 120 -0.35 -12.62 -9.43
C ARG A 120 0.61 -13.68 -8.89
N ARG A 121 1.89 -13.36 -8.71
CA ARG A 121 2.89 -14.30 -8.15
C ARG A 121 2.67 -14.52 -6.66
N LEU A 122 2.20 -13.50 -5.95
CA LEU A 122 1.93 -13.53 -4.51
C LEU A 122 0.47 -13.87 -4.18
N ASN A 123 -0.36 -14.13 -5.19
CA ASN A 123 -1.80 -14.37 -5.05
C ASN A 123 -2.57 -13.25 -4.31
N VAL A 124 -2.18 -12.00 -4.56
CA VAL A 124 -2.84 -10.79 -4.04
C VAL A 124 -3.90 -10.33 -5.04
N LEU A 125 -5.10 -10.01 -4.55
CA LEU A 125 -6.22 -9.59 -5.39
C LEU A 125 -6.02 -8.14 -5.87
N LEU A 126 -6.26 -7.92 -7.17
CA LEU A 126 -6.24 -6.59 -7.79
C LEU A 126 -7.62 -6.20 -8.31
N HIS A 127 -8.16 -5.11 -7.78
CA HIS A 127 -9.36 -4.42 -8.24
C HIS A 127 -8.97 -3.34 -9.25
N GLN A 128 -9.67 -3.25 -10.39
CA GLN A 128 -9.25 -2.36 -11.48
C GLN A 128 -9.62 -0.89 -11.28
N SER A 129 -10.65 -0.58 -10.50
CA SER A 129 -11.13 0.81 -10.33
C SER A 129 -11.67 1.12 -8.94
N HIS A 130 -12.29 0.14 -8.28
CA HIS A 130 -12.83 0.34 -6.95
C HIS A 130 -13.04 -1.01 -6.25
N LEU A 131 -13.16 -0.95 -4.93
CA LEU A 131 -13.70 -2.01 -4.08
C LEU A 131 -14.96 -1.46 -3.39
N THR A 132 -16.08 -2.17 -3.52
CA THR A 132 -17.27 -1.89 -2.73
C THR A 132 -17.56 -3.07 -1.83
N GLU A 133 -17.66 -2.83 -0.53
CA GLU A 133 -17.94 -3.85 0.47
C GLU A 133 -18.80 -3.25 1.59
N GLN A 134 -19.94 -3.88 1.88
CA GLN A 134 -20.98 -3.32 2.76
C GLN A 134 -21.38 -1.91 2.30
N ASP A 135 -21.33 -0.92 3.20
CA ASP A 135 -21.66 0.48 2.94
C ASP A 135 -20.45 1.32 2.53
N TYR A 136 -19.30 0.70 2.28
CA TYR A 136 -18.04 1.37 1.95
C TYR A 136 -17.67 1.20 0.48
N SER A 137 -17.17 2.28 -0.12
CA SER A 137 -16.60 2.28 -1.47
C SER A 137 -15.23 2.93 -1.45
N PHE A 138 -14.23 2.21 -1.95
CA PHE A 138 -12.85 2.66 -2.08
C PHE A 138 -12.53 2.77 -3.56
N THR A 139 -12.11 3.95 -4.01
CA THR A 139 -11.88 4.29 -5.43
C THR A 139 -10.50 4.88 -5.62
#